data_AF-A0A7C5HN16-F1
#
_entry.id   AF-A0A7C5HN16-F1
#
_cell.length_a   1.000
_cell.length_b   1.000
_cell.length_c   1.000
_cell.angle_alpha   90.00
_cell.angle_beta   90.00
_cell.angle_gamma   90.00
#
_symmetry.space_group_name_H-M   'P 1'
#
loop_
_entity.id
_entity.type
_entity.pdbx_description
1 polymer ?
#
loop_
_entity_poly.entity_id
_entity_poly.type
_entity_poly.pdbx_seq_one_letter_code
_entity_poly.pdbx_strand_id
1 'polypeptide(L)' 'MVTKITSILNTLPSNARKELIDFAEFLKNKYSQKKKKNTLKLDWAGGLEKYKDNFEPVELQHNISDWWSSSNVSR' A
#
# COMPACT_ATOMS: atom_id res chain seq x y z
N MET A 1 -18.23 18.88 -22.96
CA MET A 1 -17.81 17.85 -21.98
C MET A 1 -18.89 17.57 -20.95
N VAL A 2 -19.38 18.57 -20.21
CA VAL A 2 -20.46 18.39 -19.23
C VAL A 2 -21.73 17.78 -19.86
N THR A 3 -22.06 18.19 -21.07
CA THR A 3 -23.19 17.66 -21.87
C THR A 3 -23.12 16.15 -22.16
N LYS A 4 -21.91 15.59 -22.34
CA LYS A 4 -21.71 14.15 -22.58
C LYS A 4 -21.97 13.33 -21.32
N ILE A 5 -21.62 13.86 -20.14
CA ILE A 5 -21.83 13.21 -18.84
C ILE A 5 -23.33 13.12 -18.53
N THR A 6 -24.09 14.19 -18.76
CA THR A 6 -25.54 14.20 -18.54
C THR A 6 -26.27 13.21 -19.46
N SER A 7 -25.84 13.08 -20.71
CA SER A 7 -26.39 12.10 -21.65
C SER A 7 -26.15 10.65 -21.20
N ILE A 8 -24.96 10.36 -20.68
CA ILE A 8 -24.62 9.05 -20.11
C ILE A 8 -25.47 8.79 -18.87
N LEU A 9 -25.60 9.75 -17.96
CA LEU A 9 -26.41 9.60 -16.74
C LEU A 9 -27.88 9.28 -17.04
N ASN A 10 -28.43 9.85 -18.11
CA ASN A 10 -29.82 9.62 -18.52
C ASN A 10 -30.06 8.27 -19.20
N THR A 11 -29.03 7.66 -19.80
CA THR A 11 -29.12 6.37 -20.51
C THR A 11 -28.79 5.18 -19.62
N LEU A 12 -28.12 5.39 -18.47
CA LEU A 12 -27.78 4.32 -17.56
C LEU A 12 -28.99 3.78 -16.77
N PRO A 13 -29.03 2.48 -16.48
CA PRO A 13 -29.97 1.91 -15.51
C PRO A 13 -29.67 2.41 -14.09
N SER A 14 -30.68 2.34 -13.20
CA SER A 14 -30.66 3.00 -11.88
C SER A 14 -29.54 2.52 -10.95
N ASN A 15 -29.11 1.27 -11.06
CA ASN A 15 -27.96 0.72 -10.33
C ASN A 15 -26.65 1.37 -10.78
N ALA A 16 -26.42 1.46 -12.08
CA ALA A 16 -25.20 2.04 -12.64
C ALA A 16 -25.11 3.56 -12.42
N ARG A 17 -26.25 4.26 -12.30
CA ARG A 17 -26.26 5.68 -11.90
C ARG A 17 -25.74 5.88 -10.49
N LYS A 18 -26.08 4.98 -9.55
CA LYS A 18 -25.57 5.05 -8.17
C LYS A 18 -24.05 4.86 -8.15
N GLU A 19 -23.54 3.84 -8.84
CA GLU A 19 -22.11 3.59 -8.95
C GLU A 19 -21.35 4.77 -9.58
N LEU A 20 -21.94 5.42 -10.59
CA LEU A 20 -21.35 6.60 -11.21
C LEU A 20 -21.29 7.81 -10.25
N ILE A 21 -22.33 8.01 -9.43
CA ILE A 21 -22.36 9.05 -8.40
C ILE A 21 -21.30 8.77 -7.34
N ASP A 22 -21.23 7.54 -6.84
CA ASP A 22 -20.23 7.12 -5.85
C ASP A 22 -18.80 7.33 -6.38
N PHE A 23 -18.57 6.99 -7.66
CA PHE A 23 -17.29 7.22 -8.30
C PHE A 23 -16.98 8.71 -8.48
N ALA A 24 -17.97 9.53 -8.82
CA ALA A 24 -17.79 10.98 -8.93
C ALA A 24 -17.44 11.62 -7.57
N GLU A 25 -18.09 11.17 -6.48
CA GLU A 25 -17.75 11.59 -5.12
C GLU A 25 -16.35 11.13 -4.71
N PHE A 26 -15.99 9.89 -5.03
CA PHE A 26 -14.63 9.39 -4.83
C PHE A 26 -13.59 10.25 -5.55
N LEU A 27 -13.82 10.60 -6.82
CA LEU A 27 -12.91 11.48 -7.56
C LEU A 27 -12.83 12.87 -6.93
N LYS A 28 -13.98 13.45 -6.55
CA LYS A 28 -14.02 14.74 -5.83
C LYS A 28 -13.17 14.67 -4.57
N ASN A 29 -13.25 13.61 -3.78
CA ASN A 29 -12.43 13.46 -2.58
C ASN A 29 -10.94 13.24 -2.91
N LYS A 30 -10.65 12.32 -3.86
CA LYS A 30 -9.30 11.96 -4.29
C LYS A 30 -8.48 13.15 -4.79
N TYR A 31 -9.12 14.11 -5.46
CA TYR A 31 -8.46 15.28 -6.04
C TYR A 31 -8.67 16.57 -5.24
N SER A 32 -9.65 16.65 -4.33
CA SER A 32 -9.79 17.80 -3.42
C SER A 32 -8.73 17.79 -2.32
N GLN A 33 -8.31 16.60 -1.87
CA GLN A 33 -7.16 16.46 -1.00
C GLN A 33 -5.90 16.60 -1.88
N LYS A 34 -5.17 17.73 -1.76
CA LYS A 34 -3.76 17.74 -2.16
C LYS A 34 -3.10 16.62 -1.36
N LYS A 35 -2.78 15.49 -2.01
CA LYS A 35 -2.00 14.43 -1.37
C LYS A 35 -0.79 15.12 -0.78
N LYS A 36 -0.75 15.26 0.56
CA LYS A 36 0.48 15.68 1.22
C LYS A 36 1.52 14.70 0.69
N LYS A 37 2.59 15.22 0.09
CA LYS A 37 3.75 14.41 -0.25
C LYS A 37 4.32 13.95 1.09
N ASN A 38 3.69 12.93 1.68
CA ASN A 38 4.20 12.26 2.84
C ASN A 38 5.40 11.50 2.30
N THR A 39 6.56 12.12 2.37
CA THR A 39 7.81 11.40 2.25
C THR A 39 7.75 10.27 3.28
N LEU A 40 8.10 9.06 2.86
CA LEU A 40 8.33 7.99 3.81
C LEU A 40 9.39 8.50 4.76
N LYS A 41 9.07 8.60 6.06
CA LYS A 41 10.00 9.16 7.03
C LYS A 41 11.27 8.31 7.14
N LEU A 42 11.14 6.99 6.92
CA LEU A 42 12.22 6.01 7.02
C LEU A 42 13.00 6.15 8.35
N ASP A 43 12.33 6.57 9.43
CA ASP A 43 12.93 6.79 10.75
C ASP A 43 13.55 5.50 11.35
N TRP A 44 13.18 4.33 10.80
CA TRP A 44 13.72 3.02 11.16
C TRP A 44 15.01 2.66 10.40
N ALA A 45 15.31 3.33 9.29
CA ALA A 45 16.50 3.04 8.50
C ALA A 45 17.76 3.34 9.33
N GLY A 46 18.69 2.40 9.38
CA GLY A 46 19.88 2.51 10.23
C GLY A 46 19.68 2.10 11.71
N GLY A 47 18.47 1.72 12.13
CA GLY A 47 18.21 1.30 13.52
C GLY A 47 19.02 0.08 14.01
N LEU A 48 19.62 -0.67 13.09
CA LEU A 48 20.47 -1.83 13.38
C LEU A 48 21.97 -1.56 13.18
N GLU A 49 22.38 -0.33 12.89
CA GLU A 49 23.78 0.02 12.60
C GLU A 49 24.72 -0.36 13.75
N LYS A 50 24.28 -0.17 15.00
CA LYS A 50 25.02 -0.56 16.21
C LYS A 50 25.32 -2.05 16.35
N TYR A 51 24.69 -2.91 15.54
CA TYR A 51 24.91 -4.36 15.54
C TYR A 51 25.76 -4.82 14.36
N LYS A 52 26.12 -3.92 13.43
CA LYS A 52 26.83 -4.27 12.19
C LYS A 52 28.17 -4.96 12.45
N ASP A 53 28.91 -4.49 13.46
CA ASP A 53 30.23 -5.03 13.80
C ASP A 53 30.16 -6.19 14.82
N ASN A 54 28.98 -6.46 15.38
CA ASN A 54 28.79 -7.51 16.39
C ASN A 54 28.47 -8.88 15.77
N PHE A 55 28.16 -8.94 14.48
CA PHE A 55 27.77 -10.17 13.81
C PHE A 55 28.45 -10.28 12.45
N GLU A 56 29.07 -11.43 12.20
CA GLU A 56 29.54 -11.76 10.86
C GLU A 56 28.33 -12.10 9.98
N PRO A 57 28.24 -11.57 8.73
CA PRO A 57 27.13 -11.88 7.83
C PRO A 57 26.89 -13.38 7.61
N VAL A 58 27.95 -14.19 7.63
CA VAL A 58 27.89 -15.65 7.45
C VAL A 58 27.27 -16.34 8.67
N GLU A 59 27.60 -15.89 9.88
CA GLU A 59 27.02 -16.39 11.11
C GLU A 59 25.50 -16.15 11.16
N LEU A 60 25.05 -14.97 10.73
CA LEU A 60 23.63 -14.66 10.63
C LEU A 60 22.90 -15.59 9.65
N GLN A 61 23.52 -15.95 8.53
CA GLN A 61 22.94 -16.86 7.55
C GLN A 61 22.75 -18.27 8.12
N HIS A 62 23.75 -18.81 8.83
CA HIS A 62 23.63 -20.10 9.51
C HIS A 62 22.53 -20.07 10.57
N ASN A 63 22.51 -19.05 11.43
CA ASN A 63 21.48 -18.87 12.45
C ASN A 63 20.06 -18.81 11.84
N ILE A 64 19.88 -18.13 10.70
CA ILE A 64 18.60 -18.07 9.99
C ILE A 64 18.23 -19.45 9.43
N SER A 65 19.18 -20.16 8.80
CA SER A 65 18.97 -21.51 8.26
C SER A 65 18.55 -22.49 9.35
N ASP A 66 19.19 -22.45 10.51
CA ASP A 66 18.89 -23.29 11.66
C ASP A 66 17.52 -22.96 12.25
N TRP A 67 17.18 -21.67 12.35
CA TRP A 67 15.86 -21.23 12.82
C TRP A 67 14.74 -21.71 11.87
N TRP A 68 14.92 -21.58 10.56
CA TRP A 68 13.95 -22.07 9.58
C TRP A 68 13.81 -23.59 9.60
N SER A 69 14.92 -24.31 9.78
CA SER A 69 14.91 -25.77 9.89
C SER A 69 14.22 -26.23 11.18
N SER A 70 14.45 -25.53 12.29
CA SER A 70 13.86 -25.84 13.60
C SER A 70 12.37 -25.48 13.69
N SER A 71 11.93 -24.44 12.97
CA SER A 71 10.52 -24.04 12.89
C SER A 71 9.70 -24.91 11.93
N ASN A 72 10.35 -25.72 11.09
CA ASN A 72 9.70 -26.75 10.27
C ASN A 72 9.50 -28.09 10.99
N VAL A 73 9.79 -28.20 12.29
CA VAL A 73 9.42 -29.37 13.11
C VAL A 73 8.02 -29.16 13.70
N SER A 74 7.01 -29.00 12.84
CA SER A 74 5.57 -29.15 13.17
C SER A 74 4.70 -29.24 11.90
N ARG A 75 5.16 -29.93 10.85
CA ARG A 75 4.27 -30.41 9.78
C ARG A 75 4.38 -31.92 9.65
#